data_AF-A0A2R6G4X2-F1
#
_entry.id   AF-A0A2R6G4X2-F1
#
_cell.length_a   1.000
_cell.length_b   1.000
_cell.length_c   1.000
_cell.angle_alpha   90.00
_cell.angle_beta   90.00
_cell.angle_gamma   90.00
#
_symmetry.space_group_name_H-M   'P 1'
#
loop_
_entity.id
_entity.type
_entity.pdbx_description
1 polymer ?
#
loop_
_entity_poly.entity_id
_entity_poly.type
_entity_poly.pdbx_seq_one_letter_code
_entity_poly.pdbx_strand_id
1 'polypeptide(L)'
;FRTFSENLASVLQSGQDLSGFLREQYDRYSEQAQERQDELLELLATIAEAYVTVLVAGTLFLMTILLVFGLTTTQTINFLRLLAYLLIPLGNLLFIVYLDGKLDMLGVARGSDTGPLEAAVDDDRVPDDVGRRSAGTPHLSAGDAADTAEAVEGTGTVDSPGVARSDGGSPGVDATTRPAADSRERLLLYDRLASVKRVLGDPVRTVLWNPTRILYLTVPLALVWLALRAPDAVSPAGIEARILDDVLIRAFLLVVGSFAVVWEVYSRRVRRMEQALPELLGRLASLNQAGMSVVESIERVRESDLGLLSVEVDRVWRDLEYGATVDDALRRFGLRVRTTATTRVVTLLTNALRASGNVAPVLRIAAEQAEAELKLRRRRRQQMFTYLVVIYISFAVFLVIIVAVQEVLVPSLPTDVPVPSADDTRRLGVNAGQFARFAEVDKAAYTLVFFHTALIQAVLSGFVAGQLGEGSLKDGAKHATVMLGVAYVAFLLLSSPVGTVTFTEQTMDGDAVVVDSVSLSEGGYVVVRQQTQDGTVVGHSQYLEAGTHRDVRVELDDTYADEMELFAVAYVDSDGDAAFDGPGATEPDSPYAGADSRVIDRATVYRGSDTAVSIRSPGASSPLPGPVLAGR
;
A
#
# COMPACT_ATOMS: atom_id res chain seq x y z
N PHE A 1 -29.02 -0.45 -30.93
CA PHE A 1 -29.92 -1.54 -31.37
C PHE A 1 -31.05 -1.03 -32.26
N ARG A 2 -31.89 -0.07 -31.82
CA ARG A 2 -32.99 0.50 -32.63
C ARG A 2 -32.59 0.84 -34.07
N THR A 3 -31.54 1.66 -34.26
CA THR A 3 -31.06 2.06 -35.60
C THR A 3 -30.60 0.88 -36.45
N PHE A 4 -29.98 -0.13 -35.85
CA PHE A 4 -29.60 -1.36 -36.56
C PHE A 4 -30.84 -2.14 -37.01
N SER A 5 -31.84 -2.28 -36.15
CA SER A 5 -33.09 -3.00 -36.45
C SER A 5 -33.92 -2.30 -37.53
N GLU A 6 -33.98 -0.96 -37.51
CA GLU A 6 -34.66 -0.15 -38.53
C GLU A 6 -33.96 -0.27 -39.89
N ASN A 7 -32.63 -0.17 -39.90
CA ASN A 7 -31.83 -0.33 -41.12
C ASN A 7 -31.93 -1.77 -41.67
N LEU A 8 -31.91 -2.77 -40.78
CA LEU A 8 -32.09 -4.18 -41.15
C LEU A 8 -33.48 -4.42 -41.75
N ALA A 9 -34.54 -3.86 -41.16
CA ALA A 9 -35.90 -3.96 -41.68
C ALA A 9 -36.02 -3.33 -43.09
N SER A 10 -35.35 -2.19 -43.30
CA SER A 10 -35.28 -1.52 -44.61
C SER A 10 -34.57 -2.38 -45.67
N VAL A 11 -33.44 -2.99 -45.32
CA VAL A 11 -32.69 -3.90 -46.21
C VAL A 11 -33.52 -5.14 -46.55
N LEU A 12 -34.22 -5.71 -45.56
CA LEU A 12 -35.11 -6.85 -45.76
C LEU A 12 -36.34 -6.52 -46.62
N GLN A 13 -36.93 -5.32 -46.48
CA GLN A 13 -38.06 -4.87 -47.30
C GLN A 13 -37.67 -4.49 -48.73
N SER A 14 -36.47 -3.93 -48.93
CA SER A 14 -35.99 -3.51 -50.25
C SER A 14 -35.36 -4.64 -51.07
N GLY A 15 -35.15 -5.82 -50.47
CA GLY A 15 -34.50 -6.97 -51.11
C GLY A 15 -33.00 -6.76 -51.37
N GLN A 16 -32.38 -5.80 -50.67
CA GLN A 16 -30.93 -5.56 -50.75
C GLN A 16 -30.15 -6.72 -50.13
N ASP A 17 -28.86 -6.85 -50.51
CA ASP A 17 -28.00 -7.91 -49.99
C ASP A 17 -27.79 -7.78 -48.48
N LEU A 18 -28.51 -8.61 -47.72
CA LEU A 18 -28.41 -8.70 -46.27
C LEU A 18 -26.98 -9.00 -45.82
N SER A 19 -26.28 -9.85 -46.56
CA SER A 19 -24.90 -10.25 -46.29
C SER A 19 -23.97 -9.04 -46.35
N GLY A 20 -24.07 -8.26 -47.42
CA GLY A 20 -23.34 -7.00 -47.62
C GLY A 20 -23.65 -5.97 -46.54
N PHE A 21 -24.93 -5.78 -46.18
CA PHE A 21 -25.31 -4.87 -45.10
C PHE A 21 -24.69 -5.29 -43.75
N LEU A 22 -24.80 -6.56 -43.38
CA LEU A 22 -24.24 -7.06 -42.12
C LEU A 22 -22.71 -6.93 -42.09
N ARG A 23 -22.03 -7.14 -43.24
CA ARG A 23 -20.59 -6.93 -43.38
C ARG A 23 -20.22 -5.46 -43.16
N GLU A 24 -20.92 -4.53 -43.82
CA GLU A 24 -20.66 -3.10 -43.68
C GLU A 24 -20.92 -2.61 -42.25
N GLN A 25 -22.00 -3.10 -41.60
CA GLN A 25 -22.24 -2.81 -40.19
C GLN A 25 -21.12 -3.36 -39.31
N TYR A 26 -20.68 -4.60 -39.53
CA TYR A 26 -19.56 -5.18 -38.79
C TYR A 26 -18.28 -4.34 -38.93
N ASP A 27 -17.91 -3.96 -40.15
CA ASP A 27 -16.70 -3.16 -40.42
C ASP A 27 -16.80 -1.79 -39.73
N ARG A 28 -17.95 -1.11 -39.85
CA ARG A 28 -18.21 0.17 -39.18
C ARG A 28 -18.13 0.07 -37.65
N TYR A 29 -18.75 -0.94 -37.05
CA TYR A 29 -18.69 -1.13 -35.59
C TYR A 29 -17.27 -1.52 -35.13
N SER A 30 -16.53 -2.26 -35.95
CA SER A 30 -15.12 -2.59 -35.69
C SER A 30 -14.24 -1.33 -35.71
N GLU A 31 -14.39 -0.47 -36.72
CA GLU A 31 -13.68 0.82 -36.79
C GLU A 31 -14.04 1.72 -35.61
N GLN A 32 -15.33 1.90 -35.31
CA GLN A 32 -15.76 2.68 -34.15
C GLN A 32 -15.24 2.11 -32.82
N ALA A 33 -15.14 0.79 -32.71
CA ALA A 33 -14.56 0.16 -31.52
C ALA A 33 -13.06 0.47 -31.38
N GLN A 34 -12.31 0.50 -32.49
CA GLN A 34 -10.90 0.87 -32.51
C GLN A 34 -10.70 2.36 -32.19
N GLU A 35 -11.50 3.26 -32.78
CA GLU A 35 -11.45 4.70 -32.47
C GLU A 35 -11.72 4.97 -31.00
N ARG A 36 -12.76 4.34 -30.42
CA ARG A 36 -13.02 4.43 -28.97
C ARG A 36 -11.84 3.95 -28.15
N GLN A 37 -11.18 2.86 -28.56
CA GLN A 37 -10.02 2.35 -27.83
C GLN A 37 -8.85 3.34 -27.87
N ASP A 38 -8.63 4.02 -28.99
CA ASP A 38 -7.59 5.03 -29.12
C ASP A 38 -7.90 6.27 -28.27
N GLU A 39 -9.16 6.70 -28.23
CA GLU A 39 -9.63 7.77 -27.32
C GLU A 39 -9.42 7.40 -25.84
N LEU A 40 -9.70 6.15 -25.44
CA LEU A 40 -9.45 5.70 -24.07
C LEU A 40 -7.96 5.80 -23.69
N LEU A 41 -7.07 5.52 -24.63
CA LEU A 41 -5.63 5.58 -24.41
C LEU A 41 -5.16 7.04 -24.24
N GLU A 42 -5.73 7.97 -25.01
CA GLU A 42 -5.49 9.41 -24.87
C GLU A 42 -6.04 9.99 -23.55
N LEU A 43 -7.18 9.50 -23.08
CA LEU A 43 -7.70 9.88 -21.76
C LEU A 43 -6.78 9.40 -20.63
N LEU A 44 -6.30 8.15 -20.69
CA LEU A 44 -5.36 7.62 -19.70
C LEU A 44 -4.03 8.39 -19.68
N ALA A 45 -3.55 8.77 -20.87
CA ALA A 45 -2.41 9.65 -21.05
C ALA A 45 -2.59 10.99 -20.35
N THR A 46 -3.71 11.66 -20.63
CA THR A 46 -4.05 12.96 -20.05
C THR A 46 -4.13 12.88 -18.52
N ILE A 47 -4.72 11.81 -17.98
CA ILE A 47 -4.80 11.58 -16.53
C ILE A 47 -3.40 11.39 -15.92
N ALA A 48 -2.51 10.66 -16.58
CA ALA A 48 -1.14 10.46 -16.11
C ALA A 48 -0.31 11.76 -16.14
N GLU A 49 -0.45 12.58 -17.17
CA GLU A 49 0.21 13.90 -17.24
C GLU A 49 -0.32 14.86 -16.18
N ALA A 50 -1.64 14.88 -15.95
CA ALA A 50 -2.26 15.66 -14.88
C ALA A 50 -1.73 15.25 -13.50
N TYR A 51 -1.53 13.96 -13.26
CA TYR A 51 -0.93 13.46 -12.01
C TYR A 51 0.47 14.02 -11.78
N VAL A 52 1.34 13.88 -12.78
CA VAL A 52 2.74 14.30 -12.68
C VAL A 52 2.85 15.81 -12.49
N THR A 53 2.07 16.59 -13.23
CA THR A 53 2.11 18.05 -13.17
C THR A 53 1.53 18.59 -11.87
N VAL A 54 0.38 18.09 -11.43
CA VAL A 54 -0.34 18.64 -10.27
C VAL A 54 0.17 18.08 -8.95
N LEU A 55 0.24 16.74 -8.82
CA LEU A 55 0.51 16.08 -7.53
C LEU A 55 1.99 15.82 -7.26
N VAL A 56 2.84 15.78 -8.29
CA VAL A 56 4.29 15.57 -8.12
C VAL A 56 5.05 16.90 -8.25
N ALA A 57 4.91 17.58 -9.39
CA ALA A 57 5.61 18.85 -9.61
C ALA A 57 5.00 20.00 -8.81
N GLY A 58 3.66 20.09 -8.76
CA GLY A 58 2.96 21.14 -8.00
C GLY A 58 3.23 21.09 -6.50
N THR A 59 3.31 19.90 -5.91
CA THR A 59 3.62 19.72 -4.48
C THR A 59 5.06 20.09 -4.16
N LEU A 60 6.01 19.71 -5.02
CA LEU A 60 7.40 20.15 -4.92
C LEU A 60 7.52 21.67 -4.99
N PHE A 61 6.89 22.27 -5.99
CA PHE A 61 6.94 23.72 -6.18
C PHE A 61 6.36 24.46 -4.97
N LEU A 62 5.25 23.96 -4.41
CA LEU A 62 4.67 24.52 -3.21
C LEU A 62 5.60 24.32 -1.99
N MET A 63 6.24 23.16 -1.87
CA MET A 63 7.23 22.89 -0.83
C MET A 63 8.42 23.85 -0.90
N THR A 64 9.02 24.03 -2.08
CA THR A 64 10.18 24.92 -2.24
C THR A 64 9.80 26.38 -2.01
N ILE A 65 8.62 26.83 -2.46
CA ILE A 65 8.10 28.16 -2.15
C ILE A 65 7.92 28.34 -0.64
N LEU A 66 7.27 27.39 0.04
CA LEU A 66 7.03 27.49 1.48
C LEU A 66 8.32 27.49 2.29
N LEU A 67 9.35 26.78 1.82
CA LEU A 67 10.68 26.83 2.42
C LEU A 67 11.36 28.19 2.21
N VAL A 68 11.34 28.72 0.97
CA VAL A 68 11.91 30.04 0.67
C VAL A 68 11.15 31.14 1.41
N PHE A 69 9.84 31.02 1.57
CA PHE A 69 9.06 31.91 2.41
C PHE A 69 9.35 31.71 3.89
N GLY A 70 9.79 30.51 4.29
CA GLY A 70 10.30 30.21 5.63
C GLY A 70 11.54 31.00 6.02
N LEU A 71 12.37 31.36 5.03
CA LEU A 71 13.51 32.27 5.23
C LEU A 71 13.07 33.69 5.61
N THR A 72 11.88 34.12 5.17
CA THR A 72 11.39 35.48 5.41
C THR A 72 10.34 35.53 6.52
N THR A 73 9.67 34.41 6.80
CA THR A 73 8.55 34.30 7.74
C THR A 73 8.67 33.04 8.59
N THR A 74 8.64 33.17 9.91
CA THR A 74 8.97 32.10 10.86
C THR A 74 7.91 31.02 11.10
N GLN A 75 6.75 31.07 10.43
CA GLN A 75 5.64 30.13 10.68
C GLN A 75 5.35 29.15 9.52
N THR A 76 6.25 29.01 8.54
CA THR A 76 6.00 28.14 7.39
C THR A 76 6.08 26.65 7.71
N ILE A 77 6.78 26.24 8.77
CA ILE A 77 6.89 24.84 9.18
C ILE A 77 5.52 24.17 9.39
N ASN A 78 4.55 24.88 9.96
CA ASN A 78 3.21 24.35 10.16
C ASN A 78 2.48 24.12 8.82
N PHE A 79 2.68 25.02 7.85
CA PHE A 79 2.15 24.85 6.51
C PHE A 79 2.83 23.70 5.76
N LEU A 80 4.14 23.51 5.92
CA LEU A 80 4.87 22.37 5.38
C LEU A 80 4.37 21.05 5.99
N ARG A 81 4.15 21.00 7.31
CA ARG A 81 3.56 19.83 7.99
C ARG A 81 2.15 19.52 7.47
N LEU A 82 1.30 20.54 7.30
CA LEU A 82 -0.03 20.37 6.72
C LEU A 82 0.04 19.88 5.28
N LEU A 83 0.97 20.40 4.49
CA LEU A 83 1.19 19.96 3.11
C LEU A 83 1.65 18.49 3.06
N ALA A 84 2.66 18.14 3.86
CA ALA A 84 3.29 16.83 3.91
C ALA A 84 2.35 15.72 4.43
N TYR A 85 1.68 15.95 5.56
CA TYR A 85 0.92 14.91 6.26
C TYR A 85 -0.56 14.89 5.93
N LEU A 86 -1.11 15.96 5.35
CA LEU A 86 -2.54 16.03 5.00
C LEU A 86 -2.73 16.18 3.49
N LEU A 87 -2.23 17.26 2.88
CA LEU A 87 -2.60 17.60 1.51
C LEU A 87 -2.03 16.61 0.49
N ILE A 88 -0.76 16.22 0.60
CA ILE A 88 -0.12 15.25 -0.31
C ILE A 88 -0.78 13.85 -0.19
N PRO A 89 -0.95 13.26 1.01
CA PRO A 89 -1.66 12.01 1.17
C PRO A 89 -3.09 12.06 0.66
N LEU A 90 -3.85 13.09 1.02
CA LEU A 90 -5.24 13.25 0.62
C LEU A 90 -5.36 13.41 -0.90
N GLY A 91 -4.51 14.22 -1.52
CA GLY A 91 -4.50 14.45 -2.97
C GLY A 91 -4.21 13.17 -3.76
N ASN A 92 -3.21 12.39 -3.32
CA ASN A 92 -2.91 11.10 -3.95
C ASN A 92 -4.00 10.06 -3.69
N LEU A 93 -4.57 9.98 -2.49
CA LEU A 93 -5.67 9.05 -2.19
C LEU A 93 -6.93 9.38 -3.00
N LEU A 94 -7.28 10.67 -3.09
CA LEU A 94 -8.37 11.15 -3.96
C LEU A 94 -8.11 10.74 -5.41
N PHE A 95 -6.87 10.91 -5.88
CA PHE A 95 -6.49 10.53 -7.24
C PHE A 95 -6.57 9.02 -7.47
N ILE A 96 -6.11 8.20 -6.52
CA ILE A 96 -6.22 6.73 -6.57
C ILE A 96 -7.68 6.30 -6.69
N VAL A 97 -8.58 6.87 -5.88
CA VAL A 97 -10.02 6.57 -5.91
C VAL A 97 -10.66 7.06 -7.21
N TYR A 98 -10.32 8.27 -7.65
CA TYR A 98 -10.78 8.82 -8.93
C TYR A 98 -10.36 7.94 -10.10
N LEU A 99 -9.09 7.51 -10.12
CA LEU A 99 -8.54 6.66 -11.14
C LEU A 99 -9.17 5.27 -11.11
N ASP A 100 -9.45 4.71 -9.93
CA ASP A 100 -10.10 3.40 -9.79
C ASP A 100 -11.50 3.42 -10.41
N GLY A 101 -12.30 4.43 -10.05
CA GLY A 101 -13.63 4.63 -10.63
C GLY A 101 -13.57 4.87 -12.14
N LYS A 102 -12.62 5.66 -12.63
CA LYS A 102 -12.44 5.85 -14.08
C LYS A 102 -12.02 4.56 -14.77
N LEU A 103 -11.04 3.82 -14.27
CA LEU A 103 -10.58 2.57 -14.87
C LEU A 103 -11.67 1.50 -14.92
N ASP A 104 -12.54 1.46 -13.91
CA ASP A 104 -13.69 0.56 -13.87
C ASP A 104 -14.75 0.94 -14.91
N MET A 105 -15.11 2.22 -15.01
CA MET A 105 -16.02 2.72 -16.06
C MET A 105 -15.52 2.41 -17.47
N LEU A 106 -14.20 2.36 -17.66
CA LEU A 106 -13.56 2.05 -18.95
C LEU A 106 -13.38 0.53 -19.20
N GLY A 107 -13.77 -0.33 -18.25
CA GLY A 107 -13.59 -1.79 -18.35
C GLY A 107 -12.11 -2.22 -18.36
N VAL A 108 -11.22 -1.38 -17.82
CA VAL A 108 -9.77 -1.59 -17.79
C VAL A 108 -9.33 -2.28 -16.49
N ALA A 109 -10.10 -2.10 -15.41
CA ALA A 109 -9.81 -2.67 -14.10
C ALA A 109 -9.77 -4.21 -14.16
N ARG A 110 -8.60 -4.80 -13.89
CA ARG A 110 -8.36 -6.26 -14.00
C ARG A 110 -9.11 -7.10 -12.94
N GLY A 111 -9.88 -6.48 -12.05
CA GLY A 111 -10.46 -7.12 -10.86
C GLY A 111 -11.96 -6.93 -10.63
N SER A 112 -12.66 -6.08 -11.39
CA SER A 112 -14.08 -5.80 -11.17
C SER A 112 -15.02 -6.79 -11.88
N ASP A 113 -14.53 -7.51 -12.89
CA ASP A 113 -15.35 -8.37 -13.74
C ASP A 113 -15.72 -9.74 -13.16
N THR A 114 -15.16 -10.16 -12.00
CA THR A 114 -15.49 -11.46 -11.41
C THR A 114 -16.74 -11.43 -10.53
N GLY A 115 -17.07 -10.29 -9.91
CA GLY A 115 -18.19 -10.15 -8.97
C GLY A 115 -19.58 -10.43 -9.57
N PRO A 116 -19.92 -9.93 -10.77
CA PRO A 116 -21.21 -10.19 -11.41
C PRO A 116 -21.37 -11.66 -11.85
N LEU A 117 -20.27 -12.35 -12.18
CA LEU A 117 -20.26 -13.75 -12.58
C LEU A 117 -20.33 -14.71 -11.38
N GLU A 118 -19.77 -14.33 -10.23
CA GLU A 118 -19.89 -15.10 -8.98
C GLU A 118 -21.36 -15.12 -8.49
N ALA A 119 -22.08 -13.99 -8.64
CA ALA A 119 -23.50 -13.90 -8.34
C ALA A 119 -24.39 -14.71 -9.31
N ALA A 120 -24.06 -14.72 -10.61
CA ALA A 120 -24.80 -15.50 -11.60
C ALA A 120 -24.59 -17.02 -11.47
N VAL A 121 -23.48 -17.45 -10.85
CA VAL A 121 -23.17 -18.87 -10.61
C VAL A 121 -23.76 -19.39 -9.29
N ASP A 122 -23.98 -18.51 -8.30
CA ASP A 122 -24.61 -18.88 -7.03
C ASP A 122 -26.13 -19.10 -7.16
N ASP A 123 -26.78 -18.51 -8.18
CA ASP A 123 -28.22 -18.67 -8.45
C ASP A 123 -28.58 -20.02 -9.10
N ASP A 124 -27.61 -20.71 -9.72
CA ASP A 124 -27.79 -21.99 -10.42
C ASP A 124 -27.43 -23.22 -9.54
N ARG A 125 -27.35 -23.05 -8.21
CA ARG A 125 -27.19 -24.19 -7.29
C ARG A 125 -28.47 -25.05 -7.31
N VAL A 126 -28.34 -26.23 -7.91
CA VAL A 126 -29.08 -27.49 -7.70
C VAL A 126 -30.31 -27.34 -6.79
N PRO A 127 -31.54 -27.51 -7.30
CA PRO A 127 -32.74 -27.54 -6.46
C PRO A 127 -32.59 -28.56 -5.33
N ASP A 128 -32.84 -28.14 -4.09
CA ASP A 128 -32.93 -28.95 -2.87
C ASP A 128 -34.15 -29.91 -2.88
N ASP A 129 -34.40 -30.61 -3.98
CA ASP A 129 -35.57 -31.48 -4.14
C ASP A 129 -35.29 -32.99 -3.94
N VAL A 130 -34.10 -33.34 -3.45
CA VAL A 130 -33.78 -34.75 -3.11
C VAL A 130 -34.25 -35.14 -1.69
N GLY A 131 -34.84 -34.21 -0.92
CA GLY A 131 -35.29 -34.46 0.46
C GLY A 131 -36.78 -34.79 0.68
N ARG A 132 -37.68 -34.54 -0.30
CA ARG A 132 -39.14 -34.54 -0.04
C ARG A 132 -39.91 -35.77 -0.53
N ARG A 133 -39.24 -36.85 -0.95
CA ARG A 133 -39.92 -38.10 -1.35
C ARG A 133 -39.84 -39.25 -0.33
N SER A 134 -39.30 -39.01 0.86
CA SER A 134 -39.22 -40.02 1.91
C SER A 134 -39.55 -39.46 3.30
N ALA A 135 -40.79 -39.01 3.46
CA ALA A 135 -41.40 -38.84 4.78
C ALA A 135 -42.86 -39.30 4.68
N GLY A 136 -43.05 -40.61 4.62
CA GLY A 136 -44.34 -41.20 4.97
C GLY A 136 -44.61 -40.92 6.44
N THR A 137 -45.64 -40.13 6.71
CA THR A 137 -46.26 -39.99 8.03
C THR A 137 -47.08 -41.24 8.32
N PRO A 138 -46.86 -41.95 9.45
CA PRO A 138 -47.86 -42.83 10.00
C PRO A 138 -48.51 -42.14 11.20
N HIS A 139 -49.82 -41.89 11.12
CA HIS A 139 -50.64 -41.76 12.33
C HIS A 139 -52.05 -42.30 12.09
N LEU A 140 -52.23 -43.51 12.61
CA LEU A 140 -53.34 -44.08 13.39
C LEU A 140 -54.81 -43.85 12.98
N SER A 141 -55.48 -45.00 12.90
CA SER A 141 -56.92 -45.30 12.79
C SER A 141 -57.83 -44.60 13.82
N ALA A 142 -59.03 -44.17 13.39
CA ALA A 142 -60.31 -44.51 14.03
C ALA A 142 -61.54 -44.10 13.17
N GLY A 143 -62.45 -45.06 12.90
CA GLY A 143 -63.86 -44.90 12.49
C GLY A 143 -64.07 -44.41 11.04
N ASP A 144 -64.81 -45.06 10.15
CA ASP A 144 -66.19 -45.53 10.29
C ASP A 144 -66.58 -46.38 9.07
N ALA A 145 -67.71 -47.06 9.18
CA ALA A 145 -68.10 -48.26 8.44
C ALA A 145 -68.63 -48.08 6.99
N ALA A 146 -68.73 -49.24 6.32
CA ALA A 146 -69.47 -49.57 5.08
C ALA A 146 -68.89 -48.98 3.78
N ASP A 147 -68.79 -49.68 2.65
CA ASP A 147 -69.67 -50.72 2.12
C ASP A 147 -68.97 -51.46 0.97
N THR A 148 -69.53 -52.62 0.61
CA THR A 148 -69.32 -53.40 -0.62
C THR A 148 -68.08 -54.28 -0.75
N ALA A 149 -68.35 -55.57 -0.53
CA ALA A 149 -67.57 -56.70 -0.98
C ALA A 149 -67.59 -56.83 -2.51
N GLU A 150 -66.47 -57.27 -3.09
CA GLU A 150 -66.46 -58.45 -3.95
C GLU A 150 -65.01 -58.89 -4.17
N ALA A 151 -64.71 -60.11 -3.72
CA ALA A 151 -63.49 -60.83 -4.03
C ALA A 151 -63.79 -61.77 -5.21
N VAL A 152 -62.92 -61.78 -6.23
CA VAL A 152 -62.73 -62.98 -7.06
C VAL A 152 -61.25 -63.16 -7.37
N GLU A 153 -60.85 -64.41 -7.15
CA GLU A 153 -59.59 -65.12 -7.31
C GLU A 153 -58.90 -65.00 -8.68
N GLY A 154 -57.62 -65.39 -8.71
CA GLY A 154 -56.95 -65.84 -9.93
C GLY A 154 -55.42 -65.65 -9.90
N THR A 155 -54.68 -66.44 -9.12
CA THR A 155 -53.80 -67.54 -9.59
C THR A 155 -52.69 -67.16 -10.59
N GLY A 156 -51.43 -67.45 -10.21
CA GLY A 156 -50.35 -67.55 -11.20
C GLY A 156 -48.93 -67.37 -10.66
N THR A 157 -48.44 -68.34 -9.91
CA THR A 157 -47.01 -68.51 -9.57
C THR A 157 -46.21 -68.97 -10.80
N VAL A 158 -45.12 -68.26 -11.13
CA VAL A 158 -43.97 -68.83 -11.84
C VAL A 158 -42.69 -68.35 -11.15
N ASP A 159 -41.83 -69.33 -10.86
CA ASP A 159 -40.61 -69.27 -10.06
C ASP A 159 -39.35 -69.25 -10.96
N SER A 160 -38.56 -68.17 -10.84
CA SER A 160 -37.07 -68.05 -10.90
C SER A 160 -36.28 -68.45 -12.18
N PRO A 161 -34.99 -68.01 -12.40
CA PRO A 161 -34.05 -67.38 -11.44
C PRO A 161 -33.20 -66.17 -11.92
N GLY A 162 -32.74 -65.37 -10.95
CA GLY A 162 -31.31 -65.06 -10.75
C GLY A 162 -30.57 -64.09 -11.68
N VAL A 163 -30.70 -62.78 -11.42
CA VAL A 163 -29.58 -61.84 -11.62
C VAL A 163 -29.31 -61.17 -10.28
N ALA A 164 -28.18 -61.54 -9.67
CA ALA A 164 -27.67 -60.93 -8.46
C ALA A 164 -27.44 -59.43 -8.69
N ARG A 165 -28.19 -58.59 -7.99
CA ARG A 165 -27.76 -57.23 -7.69
C ARG A 165 -26.88 -57.30 -6.44
N SER A 166 -25.81 -56.52 -6.43
CA SER A 166 -24.87 -56.44 -5.32
C SER A 166 -25.50 -55.64 -4.19
N ASP A 167 -26.00 -56.33 -3.19
CA ASP A 167 -26.54 -55.75 -1.97
C ASP A 167 -25.36 -55.38 -1.07
N GLY A 168 -24.73 -54.23 -1.33
CA GLY A 168 -23.67 -53.67 -0.49
C GLY A 168 -24.17 -53.16 0.86
N GLY A 169 -25.04 -53.92 1.54
CA GLY A 169 -25.58 -53.60 2.86
C GLY A 169 -24.74 -54.21 3.97
N SER A 170 -24.01 -53.37 4.72
CA SER A 170 -23.43 -53.74 6.01
C SER A 170 -24.56 -54.06 7.01
N PRO A 171 -24.44 -55.10 7.86
CA PRO A 171 -25.51 -55.46 8.76
C PRO A 171 -25.59 -54.50 9.95
N GLY A 172 -26.80 -54.02 10.20
CA GLY A 172 -27.32 -53.72 11.54
C GLY A 172 -26.49 -52.78 12.42
N VAL A 173 -26.67 -51.47 12.25
CA VAL A 173 -26.59 -50.54 13.38
C VAL A 173 -27.71 -49.50 13.21
N ASP A 174 -28.58 -49.42 14.21
CA ASP A 174 -29.76 -48.57 14.28
C ASP A 174 -29.53 -47.12 13.82
N ALA A 175 -30.29 -46.69 12.83
CA ALA A 175 -30.18 -45.39 12.19
C ALA A 175 -31.04 -44.28 12.86
N THR A 176 -31.57 -44.48 14.07
CA THR A 176 -32.51 -43.53 14.68
C THR A 176 -32.02 -42.79 15.93
N THR A 177 -30.76 -42.96 16.36
CA THR A 177 -30.23 -42.25 17.55
C THR A 177 -28.76 -41.83 17.45
N ARG A 178 -28.36 -41.18 16.34
CA ARG A 178 -27.19 -40.28 16.36
C ARG A 178 -27.66 -38.85 16.13
N PRO A 179 -27.38 -37.89 17.03
CA PRO A 179 -27.77 -36.52 16.80
C PRO A 179 -27.06 -36.02 15.54
N ALA A 180 -27.83 -35.61 14.52
CA ALA A 180 -27.27 -34.94 13.33
C ALA A 180 -26.42 -33.70 13.68
N ALA A 181 -26.55 -33.19 14.92
CA ALA A 181 -25.69 -32.16 15.50
C ALA A 181 -24.23 -32.61 15.65
N ASP A 182 -23.97 -33.85 16.09
CA ASP A 182 -22.61 -34.34 16.40
C ASP A 182 -21.80 -34.61 15.11
N SER A 183 -22.46 -35.05 14.04
CA SER A 183 -21.85 -35.19 12.71
C SER A 183 -21.57 -33.84 12.07
N ARG A 184 -22.44 -32.83 12.26
CA ARG A 184 -22.22 -31.46 11.75
C ARG A 184 -21.09 -30.77 12.51
N GLU A 185 -21.03 -30.93 13.82
CA GLU A 185 -19.95 -30.39 14.65
C GLU A 185 -18.59 -31.03 14.30
N ARG A 186 -18.56 -32.35 14.06
CA ARG A 186 -17.37 -33.04 13.54
C ARG A 186 -17.01 -32.63 12.12
N LEU A 187 -17.99 -32.36 11.26
CA LEU A 187 -17.73 -31.85 9.90
C LEU A 187 -17.16 -30.43 9.94
N LEU A 188 -17.67 -29.57 10.81
CA LEU A 188 -17.14 -28.22 11.03
C LEU A 188 -15.73 -28.27 11.60
N LEU A 189 -15.46 -29.16 12.57
CA LEU A 189 -14.11 -29.39 13.09
C LEU A 189 -13.17 -29.95 12.02
N TYR A 190 -13.63 -30.92 11.21
CA TYR A 190 -12.87 -31.47 10.10
C TYR A 190 -12.60 -30.42 9.03
N ASP A 191 -13.56 -29.57 8.68
CA ASP A 191 -13.38 -28.50 7.69
C ASP A 191 -12.42 -27.42 8.20
N ARG A 192 -12.49 -27.09 9.50
CA ARG A 192 -11.54 -26.17 10.15
C ARG A 192 -10.12 -26.77 10.16
N LEU A 193 -9.99 -28.04 10.52
CA LEU A 193 -8.71 -28.78 10.49
C LEU A 193 -8.20 -29.03 9.06
N ALA A 194 -9.08 -29.25 8.09
CA ALA A 194 -8.75 -29.48 6.69
C ALA A 194 -8.34 -28.19 5.98
N SER A 195 -8.88 -27.05 6.40
CA SER A 195 -8.39 -25.73 6.00
C SER A 195 -6.94 -25.53 6.45
N VAL A 196 -6.66 -25.76 7.74
CA VAL A 196 -5.31 -25.65 8.32
C VAL A 196 -4.35 -26.67 7.69
N LYS A 197 -4.78 -27.92 7.51
CA LYS A 197 -4.00 -28.98 6.87
C LYS A 197 -3.71 -28.70 5.38
N ARG A 198 -4.63 -28.06 4.65
CA ARG A 198 -4.37 -27.62 3.27
C ARG A 198 -3.34 -26.49 3.21
N VAL A 199 -3.37 -25.57 4.17
CA VAL A 199 -2.38 -24.48 4.28
C VAL A 199 -0.99 -25.04 4.65
N LEU A 200 -0.91 -25.98 5.60
CA LEU A 200 0.36 -26.59 6.00
C LEU A 200 0.89 -27.64 5.01
N GLY A 201 0.01 -28.34 4.29
CA GLY A 201 0.40 -29.42 3.38
C GLY A 201 1.03 -28.94 2.08
N ASP A 202 0.73 -27.71 1.63
CA ASP A 202 1.34 -27.10 0.46
C ASP A 202 1.32 -25.56 0.58
N PRO A 203 2.17 -24.98 1.47
CA PRO A 203 2.13 -23.56 1.82
C PRO A 203 2.45 -22.67 0.61
N VAL A 204 3.39 -23.11 -0.23
CA VAL A 204 3.83 -22.38 -1.42
C VAL A 204 2.69 -22.29 -2.44
N ARG A 205 1.98 -23.39 -2.73
CA ARG A 205 0.83 -23.33 -3.64
C ARG A 205 -0.27 -22.45 -3.09
N THR A 206 -0.59 -22.54 -1.80
CA THR A 206 -1.67 -21.76 -1.20
C THR A 206 -1.44 -20.25 -1.34
N VAL A 207 -0.22 -19.79 -1.10
CA VAL A 207 0.16 -18.38 -1.24
C VAL A 207 0.19 -17.94 -2.71
N LEU A 208 0.70 -18.79 -3.61
CA LEU A 208 0.74 -18.49 -5.04
C LEU A 208 -0.63 -18.43 -5.71
N TRP A 209 -1.63 -19.15 -5.20
CA TRP A 209 -3.01 -19.10 -5.74
C TRP A 209 -3.85 -17.96 -5.18
N ASN A 210 -3.53 -17.46 -3.98
CA ASN A 210 -4.20 -16.33 -3.36
C ASN A 210 -3.15 -15.37 -2.79
N PRO A 211 -2.60 -14.45 -3.60
CA PRO A 211 -1.51 -13.57 -3.19
C PRO A 211 -1.87 -12.68 -2.00
N THR A 212 -3.14 -12.32 -1.81
CA THR A 212 -3.60 -11.57 -0.64
C THR A 212 -3.39 -12.32 0.69
N ARG A 213 -3.26 -13.66 0.65
CA ARG A 213 -3.04 -14.44 1.87
C ARG A 213 -1.67 -14.22 2.50
N ILE A 214 -0.68 -13.77 1.73
CA ILE A 214 0.64 -13.49 2.30
C ILE A 214 0.59 -12.37 3.34
N LEU A 215 -0.33 -11.40 3.20
CA LEU A 215 -0.49 -10.30 4.15
C LEU A 215 -0.90 -10.80 5.54
N TYR A 216 -1.69 -11.87 5.63
CA TYR A 216 -2.03 -12.48 6.93
C TYR A 216 -0.82 -13.10 7.64
N LEU A 217 0.27 -13.38 6.91
CA LEU A 217 1.53 -13.86 7.49
C LEU A 217 2.50 -12.71 7.72
N THR A 218 2.69 -11.84 6.73
CA THR A 218 3.72 -10.81 6.73
C THR A 218 3.36 -9.60 7.57
N VAL A 219 2.07 -9.23 7.68
CA VAL A 219 1.64 -8.14 8.57
C VAL A 219 1.87 -8.49 10.04
N PRO A 220 1.43 -9.66 10.58
CA PRO A 220 1.75 -10.02 11.95
C PRO A 220 3.26 -10.15 12.19
N LEU A 221 4.01 -10.71 11.24
CA LEU A 221 5.46 -10.83 11.36
C LEU A 221 6.13 -9.45 11.42
N ALA A 222 5.69 -8.50 10.59
CA ALA A 222 6.18 -7.12 10.61
C ALA A 222 5.79 -6.40 11.91
N LEU A 223 4.59 -6.63 12.45
CA LEU A 223 4.17 -6.09 13.75
C LEU A 223 4.97 -6.68 14.91
N VAL A 224 5.28 -7.99 14.88
CA VAL A 224 6.16 -8.61 15.88
C VAL A 224 7.57 -8.04 15.78
N TRP A 225 8.10 -7.90 14.57
CA TRP A 225 9.42 -7.30 14.35
C TRP A 225 9.45 -5.83 14.81
N LEU A 226 8.41 -5.05 14.50
CA LEU A 226 8.23 -3.68 15.00
C LEU A 226 8.15 -3.66 16.53
N ALA A 227 7.39 -4.56 17.16
CA ALA A 227 7.26 -4.61 18.62
C ALA A 227 8.57 -4.99 19.32
N LEU A 228 9.41 -5.81 18.68
CA LEU A 228 10.73 -6.19 19.20
C LEU A 228 11.77 -5.06 19.05
N ARG A 229 11.62 -4.20 18.04
CA ARG A 229 12.55 -3.10 17.74
C ARG A 229 12.11 -1.72 18.19
N ALA A 230 10.82 -1.52 18.47
CA ALA A 230 10.29 -0.28 18.99
C ALA A 230 10.90 0.16 20.33
N PRO A 231 11.30 -0.73 21.26
CA PRO A 231 11.99 -0.31 22.48
C PRO A 231 13.31 0.39 22.21
N ASP A 232 14.01 0.04 21.12
CA ASP A 232 15.27 0.69 20.71
C ASP A 232 15.04 2.16 20.33
N ALA A 233 13.79 2.57 20.01
CA ALA A 233 13.43 3.94 19.67
C ALA A 233 12.86 4.75 20.85
N VAL A 234 12.75 4.14 22.04
CA VAL A 234 12.21 4.78 23.25
C VAL A 234 13.34 4.97 24.25
N SER A 235 13.72 6.22 24.48
CA SER A 235 14.70 6.57 25.50
C SER A 235 14.01 7.12 26.76
N PRO A 236 14.72 7.29 27.88
CA PRO A 236 14.20 7.98 29.07
C PRO A 236 13.71 9.41 28.79
N ALA A 237 14.20 10.04 27.71
CA ALA A 237 13.89 11.42 27.33
C ALA A 237 12.68 11.55 26.37
N GLY A 238 12.24 10.46 25.71
CA GLY A 238 11.22 10.55 24.67
C GLY A 238 11.26 9.45 23.62
N ILE A 239 10.79 9.79 22.41
CA ILE A 239 10.71 8.91 21.25
C ILE A 239 11.64 9.47 20.17
N GLU A 240 12.63 8.68 19.79
CA GLU A 240 13.55 9.05 18.73
C GLU A 240 12.90 8.82 17.35
N ALA A 241 12.43 9.90 16.74
CA ALA A 241 11.71 9.85 15.47
C ALA A 241 12.53 9.14 14.38
N ARG A 242 13.84 9.41 14.30
CA ARG A 242 14.71 8.84 13.25
C ARG A 242 14.85 7.32 13.33
N ILE A 243 15.04 6.78 14.54
CA ILE A 243 15.12 5.33 14.77
C ILE A 243 13.75 4.69 14.50
N LEU A 244 12.68 5.30 15.01
CA LEU A 244 11.33 4.83 14.76
C LEU A 244 11.02 4.76 13.25
N ASP A 245 11.38 5.78 12.49
CA ASP A 245 11.18 5.81 11.04
C ASP A 245 11.95 4.70 10.33
N ASP A 246 13.21 4.46 10.72
CA ASP A 246 14.02 3.37 10.15
C ASP A 246 13.35 2.00 10.32
N VAL A 247 12.84 1.75 11.52
CA VAL A 247 12.08 0.53 11.83
C VAL A 247 10.79 0.51 11.00
N LEU A 248 10.00 1.59 10.98
CA LEU A 248 8.75 1.64 10.21
C LEU A 248 8.95 1.39 8.71
N ILE A 249 9.99 1.98 8.10
CA ILE A 249 10.30 1.83 6.67
C ILE A 249 10.67 0.38 6.35
N ARG A 250 11.55 -0.24 7.16
CA ARG A 250 11.96 -1.65 6.97
C ARG A 250 10.78 -2.61 7.13
N ALA A 251 9.92 -2.38 8.14
CA ALA A 251 8.69 -3.15 8.32
C ALA A 251 7.75 -3.00 7.12
N PHE A 252 7.56 -1.77 6.62
CA PHE A 252 6.71 -1.50 5.46
C PHE A 252 7.27 -2.14 4.18
N LEU A 253 8.58 -2.04 3.93
CA LEU A 253 9.27 -2.69 2.80
C LEU A 253 9.13 -4.22 2.87
N LEU A 254 9.21 -4.81 4.07
CA LEU A 254 8.98 -6.25 4.26
C LEU A 254 7.55 -6.64 3.83
N VAL A 255 6.53 -5.90 4.28
CA VAL A 255 5.12 -6.21 3.97
C VAL A 255 4.82 -5.98 2.48
N VAL A 256 5.11 -4.78 1.96
CA VAL A 256 4.75 -4.42 0.59
C VAL A 256 5.65 -5.14 -0.42
N GLY A 257 6.93 -5.31 -0.12
CA GLY A 257 7.88 -6.01 -0.99
C GLY A 257 7.58 -7.50 -1.10
N SER A 258 7.30 -8.18 0.03
CA SER A 258 6.90 -9.60 -0.01
C SER A 258 5.59 -9.81 -0.77
N PHE A 259 4.59 -8.94 -0.54
CA PHE A 259 3.34 -8.96 -1.31
C PHE A 259 3.58 -8.71 -2.79
N ALA A 260 4.40 -7.72 -3.14
CA ALA A 260 4.73 -7.37 -4.53
C ALA A 260 5.36 -8.54 -5.29
N VAL A 261 6.29 -9.28 -4.66
CA VAL A 261 6.93 -10.45 -5.28
C VAL A 261 5.90 -11.54 -5.58
N VAL A 262 5.06 -11.90 -4.60
CA VAL A 262 4.04 -12.95 -4.80
C VAL A 262 3.00 -12.50 -5.82
N TRP A 263 2.55 -11.25 -5.74
CA TRP A 263 1.59 -10.69 -6.69
C TRP A 263 2.15 -10.66 -8.12
N GLU A 264 3.42 -10.29 -8.31
CA GLU A 264 4.04 -10.26 -9.63
C GLU A 264 4.19 -11.67 -10.21
N VAL A 265 4.55 -12.68 -9.40
CA VAL A 265 4.60 -14.08 -9.85
C VAL A 265 3.22 -14.59 -10.25
N TYR A 266 2.20 -14.36 -9.42
CA TYR A 266 0.81 -14.70 -9.72
C TYR A 266 0.34 -14.03 -11.02
N SER A 267 0.54 -12.72 -11.13
CA SER A 267 0.11 -11.94 -12.29
C SER A 267 0.84 -12.35 -13.57
N ARG A 268 2.13 -12.70 -13.52
CA ARG A 268 2.86 -13.27 -14.66
C ARG A 268 2.28 -14.58 -15.12
N ARG A 269 1.92 -15.47 -14.19
CA ARG A 269 1.30 -16.76 -14.48
C ARG A 269 -0.04 -16.57 -15.20
N VAL A 270 -0.89 -15.69 -14.66
CA VAL A 270 -2.21 -15.35 -15.24
C VAL A 270 -2.06 -14.80 -16.66
N ARG A 271 -1.19 -13.80 -16.86
CA ARG A 271 -0.96 -13.20 -18.18
C ARG A 271 -0.52 -14.21 -19.23
N ARG A 272 0.31 -15.19 -18.86
CA ARG A 272 0.75 -16.26 -19.77
C ARG A 272 -0.38 -17.23 -20.13
N MET A 273 -1.27 -17.55 -19.18
CA MET A 273 -2.45 -18.37 -19.46
C MET A 273 -3.42 -17.66 -20.43
N GLU A 274 -3.68 -16.36 -20.22
CA GLU A 274 -4.51 -15.57 -21.13
C GLU A 274 -3.89 -15.43 -22.53
N GLN A 275 -2.56 -15.33 -22.64
CA GLN A 275 -1.87 -15.25 -23.93
C GLN A 275 -1.99 -16.53 -24.77
N ALA A 276 -2.13 -17.69 -24.14
CA ALA A 276 -2.31 -18.99 -24.81
C ALA A 276 -3.77 -19.29 -25.17
N LEU A 277 -4.73 -18.53 -24.63
CA LEU A 277 -6.17 -18.77 -24.82
C LEU A 277 -6.62 -18.64 -26.29
N PRO A 278 -6.27 -17.58 -27.05
CA PRO A 278 -6.70 -17.48 -28.45
C PRO A 278 -6.14 -18.61 -29.30
N GLU A 279 -4.91 -19.05 -29.01
CA GLU A 279 -4.27 -20.14 -29.73
C GLU A 279 -4.97 -21.49 -29.45
N LEU A 280 -5.35 -21.75 -28.20
CA LEU A 280 -6.20 -22.91 -27.85
C LEU A 280 -7.50 -22.89 -28.66
N LEU A 281 -8.22 -21.76 -28.65
CA LEU A 281 -9.52 -21.62 -29.35
C LEU A 281 -9.36 -21.73 -30.86
N GLY A 282 -8.32 -21.12 -31.43
CA GLY A 282 -8.03 -21.15 -32.86
C GLY A 282 -7.72 -22.57 -33.34
N ARG A 283 -6.90 -23.32 -32.58
CA ARG A 283 -6.63 -24.74 -32.89
C ARG A 283 -7.90 -25.58 -32.79
N LEU A 284 -8.71 -25.41 -31.73
CA LEU A 284 -10.00 -26.10 -31.60
C LEU A 284 -10.95 -25.78 -32.78
N ALA A 285 -10.99 -24.51 -33.22
CA ALA A 285 -11.80 -24.10 -34.36
C ALA A 285 -11.34 -24.76 -35.66
N SER A 286 -10.04 -24.77 -35.94
CA SER A 286 -9.47 -25.39 -37.16
C SER A 286 -9.70 -26.90 -37.22
N LEU A 287 -9.55 -27.59 -36.09
CA LEU A 287 -9.76 -29.04 -35.99
C LEU A 287 -11.25 -29.41 -36.12
N ASN A 288 -12.14 -28.63 -35.50
CA ASN A 288 -13.58 -28.84 -35.65
C ASN A 288 -14.05 -28.51 -37.09
N GLN A 289 -13.46 -27.50 -37.73
CA GLN A 289 -13.71 -27.19 -39.15
C GLN A 289 -13.25 -28.32 -40.08
N ALA A 290 -12.24 -29.09 -39.69
CA ALA A 290 -11.80 -30.29 -40.41
C ALA A 290 -12.72 -31.51 -40.21
N GLY A 291 -13.81 -31.35 -39.45
CA GLY A 291 -14.83 -32.38 -39.23
C GLY A 291 -14.65 -33.21 -37.96
N MET A 292 -13.62 -32.95 -37.15
CA MET A 292 -13.45 -33.63 -35.87
C MET A 292 -14.48 -33.18 -34.84
N SER A 293 -14.91 -34.10 -33.97
CA SER A 293 -15.79 -33.74 -32.86
C SER A 293 -15.09 -32.77 -31.89
N VAL A 294 -15.86 -32.03 -31.06
CA VAL A 294 -15.27 -31.12 -30.06
C VAL A 294 -14.40 -31.88 -29.06
N VAL A 295 -14.80 -33.11 -28.69
CA VAL A 295 -14.06 -33.97 -27.77
C VAL A 295 -12.74 -34.44 -28.39
N GLU A 296 -12.76 -34.90 -29.63
CA GLU A 296 -11.57 -35.32 -30.39
C GLU A 296 -10.62 -34.15 -30.67
N SER A 297 -11.17 -32.96 -30.92
CA SER A 297 -10.38 -31.73 -31.07
C SER A 297 -9.65 -31.38 -29.78
N ILE A 298 -10.28 -31.54 -28.61
CA ILE A 298 -9.64 -31.32 -27.30
C ILE A 298 -8.53 -32.36 -27.06
N GLU A 299 -8.77 -33.63 -27.41
CA GLU A 299 -7.76 -34.68 -27.31
C GLU A 299 -6.49 -34.33 -28.11
N ARG A 300 -6.68 -33.98 -29.38
CA ARG A 300 -5.58 -33.64 -30.30
C ARG A 300 -4.83 -32.38 -29.87
N VAL A 301 -5.54 -31.38 -29.33
CA VAL A 301 -4.91 -30.14 -28.84
C VAL A 301 -4.12 -30.37 -27.56
N ARG A 302 -4.54 -31.30 -26.70
CA ARG A 302 -3.80 -31.63 -25.46
C ARG A 302 -2.40 -32.19 -25.74
N GLU A 303 -2.23 -32.89 -26.87
CA GLU A 303 -0.95 -33.42 -27.32
C GLU A 303 0.00 -32.32 -27.82
N SER A 304 -0.53 -31.11 -28.03
CA SER A 304 0.24 -29.97 -28.52
C SER A 304 0.67 -29.07 -27.36
N ASP A 305 1.86 -28.47 -27.45
CA ASP A 305 2.32 -27.54 -26.42
C ASP A 305 1.53 -26.21 -26.48
N LEU A 306 0.87 -25.88 -25.37
CA LEU A 306 0.15 -24.63 -25.10
C LEU A 306 0.74 -23.89 -23.88
N GLY A 307 1.97 -24.22 -23.50
CA GLY A 307 2.67 -23.63 -22.36
C GLY A 307 1.96 -23.89 -21.03
N LEU A 308 1.61 -22.82 -20.30
CA LEU A 308 0.97 -22.95 -18.99
C LEU A 308 -0.47 -23.46 -19.04
N LEU A 309 -1.11 -23.40 -20.22
CA LEU A 309 -2.49 -23.84 -20.38
C LEU A 309 -2.60 -25.35 -20.57
N SER A 310 -1.52 -26.03 -20.99
CA SER A 310 -1.49 -27.48 -21.21
C SER A 310 -2.00 -28.26 -19.98
N VAL A 311 -1.59 -27.86 -18.78
CA VAL A 311 -2.04 -28.49 -17.52
C VAL A 311 -3.54 -28.38 -17.30
N GLU A 312 -4.15 -27.26 -17.69
CA GLU A 312 -5.59 -27.06 -17.54
C GLU A 312 -6.37 -27.72 -18.70
N VAL A 313 -5.80 -27.80 -19.91
CA VAL A 313 -6.37 -28.58 -21.03
C VAL A 313 -6.37 -30.08 -20.72
N ASP A 314 -5.30 -30.61 -20.13
CA ASP A 314 -5.23 -32.00 -19.65
C ASP A 314 -6.29 -32.30 -18.58
N ARG A 315 -6.66 -31.30 -17.78
CA ARG A 315 -7.75 -31.44 -16.80
C ARG A 315 -9.11 -31.43 -17.47
N VAL A 316 -9.32 -30.57 -18.47
CA VAL A 316 -10.56 -30.57 -19.28
C VAL A 316 -10.73 -31.91 -19.96
N TRP A 317 -9.68 -32.44 -20.59
CA TRP A 317 -9.72 -33.78 -21.17
C TRP A 317 -10.09 -34.85 -20.15
N ARG A 318 -9.46 -34.85 -18.97
CA ARG A 318 -9.82 -35.80 -17.89
C ARG A 318 -11.27 -35.67 -17.44
N ASP A 319 -11.78 -34.44 -17.32
CA ASP A 319 -13.18 -34.21 -16.98
C ASP A 319 -14.11 -34.89 -18.02
N LEU A 320 -13.78 -34.78 -19.32
CA LEU A 320 -14.51 -35.42 -20.43
C LEU A 320 -14.36 -36.95 -20.44
N GLU A 321 -13.15 -37.47 -20.20
CA GLU A 321 -12.85 -38.90 -20.14
C GLU A 321 -13.64 -39.59 -19.01
N TYR A 322 -13.83 -38.89 -17.88
CA TYR A 322 -14.68 -39.34 -16.77
C TYR A 322 -16.19 -39.10 -17.00
N GLY A 323 -16.60 -38.72 -18.22
CA GLY A 323 -18.01 -38.64 -18.63
C GLY A 323 -18.69 -37.29 -18.38
N ALA A 324 -17.94 -36.22 -18.09
CA ALA A 324 -18.53 -34.88 -18.03
C ALA A 324 -18.97 -34.38 -19.42
N THR A 325 -19.99 -33.52 -19.45
CA THR A 325 -20.36 -32.81 -20.66
C THR A 325 -19.31 -31.76 -21.02
N VAL A 326 -19.21 -31.40 -22.31
CA VAL A 326 -18.32 -30.32 -22.79
C VAL A 326 -18.64 -29.00 -22.09
N ASP A 327 -19.92 -28.68 -21.91
CA ASP A 327 -20.38 -27.54 -21.13
C ASP A 327 -19.84 -27.54 -19.69
N ASP A 328 -19.98 -28.66 -18.96
CA ASP A 328 -19.51 -28.75 -17.58
C ASP A 328 -17.99 -28.70 -17.46
N ALA A 329 -17.28 -29.31 -18.42
CA ALA A 329 -15.82 -29.30 -18.45
C ALA A 329 -15.27 -27.89 -18.73
N LEU A 330 -15.87 -27.17 -19.70
CA LEU A 330 -15.52 -25.78 -20.02
C LEU A 330 -15.89 -24.82 -18.88
N ARG A 331 -17.06 -25.00 -18.24
CA ARG A 331 -17.45 -24.20 -17.06
C ARG A 331 -16.46 -24.40 -15.91
N ARG A 332 -16.09 -25.66 -15.61
CA ARG A 332 -15.06 -25.97 -14.61
C ARG A 332 -13.70 -25.37 -14.96
N PHE A 333 -13.32 -25.38 -16.24
CA PHE A 333 -12.12 -24.70 -16.71
C PHE A 333 -12.15 -23.20 -16.44
N GLY A 334 -13.25 -22.51 -16.79
CA GLY A 334 -13.45 -21.10 -16.46
C GLY A 334 -13.32 -20.82 -14.96
N LEU A 335 -13.94 -21.66 -14.11
CA LEU A 335 -13.88 -21.56 -12.66
C LEU A 335 -12.51 -21.87 -12.04
N ARG A 336 -11.62 -22.58 -12.75
CA ARG A 336 -10.25 -22.87 -12.31
C ARG A 336 -9.27 -21.76 -12.70
N VAL A 337 -9.39 -21.25 -13.93
CA VAL A 337 -8.49 -20.21 -14.47
C VAL A 337 -8.87 -18.82 -13.94
N ARG A 338 -10.18 -18.55 -13.74
CA ARG A 338 -10.73 -17.35 -13.08
C ARG A 338 -10.22 -16.02 -13.64
N THR A 339 -10.07 -15.92 -14.95
CA THR A 339 -9.78 -14.64 -15.61
C THR A 339 -11.02 -14.13 -16.32
N THR A 340 -11.17 -12.81 -16.41
CA THR A 340 -12.25 -12.17 -17.16
C THR A 340 -12.33 -12.68 -18.59
N ALA A 341 -11.19 -12.73 -19.28
CA ALA A 341 -11.11 -13.17 -20.68
C ALA A 341 -11.57 -14.63 -20.83
N THR A 342 -11.05 -15.53 -19.99
CA THR A 342 -11.43 -16.95 -20.05
C THR A 342 -12.90 -17.15 -19.71
N THR A 343 -13.41 -16.49 -18.67
CA THR A 343 -14.82 -16.65 -18.27
C THR A 343 -15.79 -16.12 -19.34
N ARG A 344 -15.49 -14.97 -19.96
CA ARG A 344 -16.31 -14.41 -21.06
C ARG A 344 -16.33 -15.35 -22.27
N VAL A 345 -15.16 -15.85 -22.67
CA VAL A 345 -15.02 -16.82 -23.77
C VAL A 345 -15.77 -18.11 -23.46
N VAL A 346 -15.59 -18.66 -22.27
CA VAL A 346 -16.28 -19.90 -21.84
C VAL A 346 -17.78 -19.69 -21.86
N THR A 347 -18.28 -18.57 -21.33
CA THR A 347 -19.72 -18.25 -21.31
C THR A 347 -20.29 -18.15 -22.73
N LEU A 348 -19.59 -17.46 -23.64
CA LEU A 348 -19.96 -17.37 -25.05
C LEU A 348 -20.03 -18.77 -25.69
N LEU A 349 -19.01 -19.58 -25.43
CA LEU A 349 -18.88 -20.92 -25.99
C LEU A 349 -19.96 -21.87 -25.46
N THR A 350 -20.21 -21.90 -24.15
CA THR A 350 -21.26 -22.73 -23.54
C THR A 350 -22.66 -22.32 -24.00
N ASN A 351 -22.94 -21.01 -24.08
CA ASN A 351 -24.25 -20.54 -24.56
C ASN A 351 -24.50 -20.92 -26.03
N ALA A 352 -23.46 -20.84 -26.86
CA ALA A 352 -23.57 -21.22 -28.26
C ALA A 352 -23.65 -22.74 -28.45
N LEU A 353 -22.91 -23.52 -27.66
CA LEU A 353 -22.97 -25.00 -27.63
C LEU A 353 -24.37 -25.50 -27.26
N ARG A 354 -25.05 -24.83 -26.33
CA ARG A 354 -26.45 -25.14 -25.98
C ARG A 354 -27.45 -24.82 -27.09
N ALA A 355 -27.15 -23.80 -27.90
CA ALA A 355 -28.07 -23.31 -28.93
C ALA A 355 -27.92 -24.02 -30.29
N SER A 356 -26.72 -24.52 -30.62
CA SER A 356 -26.39 -25.05 -31.95
C SER A 356 -25.31 -26.13 -31.88
N GLY A 357 -25.42 -27.14 -32.77
CA GLY A 357 -24.40 -28.18 -32.94
C GLY A 357 -23.20 -27.77 -33.81
N ASN A 358 -23.19 -26.56 -34.39
CA ASN A 358 -22.07 -26.08 -35.22
C ASN A 358 -21.14 -25.14 -34.41
N VAL A 359 -20.04 -25.70 -33.91
CA VAL A 359 -19.18 -25.09 -32.89
C VAL A 359 -17.99 -24.34 -33.50
N ALA A 360 -17.52 -24.75 -34.68
CA ALA A 360 -16.38 -24.16 -35.37
C ALA A 360 -16.50 -22.62 -35.58
N PRO A 361 -17.62 -22.08 -36.10
CA PRO A 361 -17.78 -20.64 -36.27
C PRO A 361 -17.69 -19.87 -34.95
N VAL A 362 -18.25 -20.44 -33.88
CA VAL A 362 -18.27 -19.83 -32.54
C VAL A 362 -16.87 -19.82 -31.94
N LEU A 363 -16.14 -20.94 -32.02
CA LEU A 363 -14.75 -21.04 -31.57
C LEU A 363 -13.85 -20.04 -32.30
N ARG A 364 -14.06 -19.85 -33.60
CA ARG A 364 -13.32 -18.87 -34.39
C ARG A 364 -13.63 -17.44 -33.95
N ILE A 365 -14.90 -17.08 -33.77
CA ILE A 365 -15.29 -15.76 -33.26
C ILE A 365 -14.67 -15.52 -31.88
N ALA A 366 -14.70 -16.53 -30.99
CA ALA A 366 -14.10 -16.45 -29.67
C ALA A 366 -12.56 -16.28 -29.73
N ALA A 367 -11.89 -16.96 -30.67
CA ALA A 367 -10.46 -16.81 -30.91
C ALA A 367 -10.09 -15.41 -31.40
N GLU A 368 -10.80 -14.90 -32.42
CA GLU A 368 -10.62 -13.54 -32.96
C GLU A 368 -10.86 -12.48 -31.87
N GLN A 369 -11.90 -12.65 -31.06
CA GLN A 369 -12.20 -11.77 -29.94
C GLN A 369 -11.08 -11.79 -28.89
N ALA A 370 -10.60 -12.97 -28.51
CA ALA A 370 -9.52 -13.10 -27.53
C ALA A 370 -8.19 -12.51 -28.07
N GLU A 371 -7.91 -12.66 -29.36
CA GLU A 371 -6.73 -12.07 -30.02
C GLU A 371 -6.81 -10.54 -30.05
N ALA A 372 -7.96 -9.98 -30.42
CA ALA A 372 -8.20 -8.55 -30.41
C ALA A 372 -7.99 -7.97 -29.00
N GLU A 373 -8.52 -8.63 -27.97
CA GLU A 373 -8.33 -8.22 -26.57
C GLU A 373 -6.85 -8.24 -26.14
N LEU A 374 -6.09 -9.26 -26.53
CA LEU A 374 -4.64 -9.31 -26.26
C LEU A 374 -3.87 -8.20 -26.98
N LYS A 375 -4.19 -7.95 -28.26
CA LYS A 375 -3.54 -6.88 -29.04
C LYS A 375 -3.76 -5.52 -28.39
N LEU A 376 -4.97 -5.27 -27.88
CA LEU A 376 -5.30 -4.04 -27.16
C LEU A 376 -4.59 -3.92 -25.83
N ARG A 377 -4.56 -4.98 -25.03
CA ARG A 377 -3.79 -5.01 -23.79
C ARG A 377 -2.31 -4.73 -24.03
N ARG A 378 -1.73 -5.23 -25.12
CA ARG A 378 -0.33 -4.95 -25.51
C ARG A 378 -0.14 -3.47 -25.87
N ARG A 379 -1.00 -2.89 -26.71
CA ARG A 379 -0.94 -1.46 -27.10
C ARG A 379 -1.07 -0.55 -25.87
N ARG A 380 -2.05 -0.82 -25.00
CA ARG A 380 -2.24 -0.11 -23.74
C ARG A 380 -1.01 -0.19 -22.85
N ARG A 381 -0.46 -1.40 -22.65
CA ARG A 381 0.74 -1.57 -21.82
C ARG A 381 1.93 -0.80 -22.37
N GLN A 382 2.10 -0.73 -23.70
CA GLN A 382 3.20 0.03 -24.30
C GLN A 382 3.04 1.54 -24.09
N GLN A 383 1.84 2.10 -24.27
CA GLN A 383 1.60 3.52 -23.99
C GLN A 383 1.69 3.83 -22.49
N MET A 384 1.07 3.01 -21.64
CA MET A 384 1.15 3.18 -20.19
C MET A 384 2.57 2.99 -19.65
N PHE A 385 3.43 2.22 -20.33
CA PHE A 385 4.85 2.11 -19.98
C PHE A 385 5.58 3.45 -20.11
N THR A 386 5.30 4.24 -21.16
CA THR A 386 5.87 5.59 -21.30
C THR A 386 5.50 6.47 -20.11
N TYR A 387 4.23 6.45 -19.68
CA TYR A 387 3.79 7.23 -18.52
C TYR A 387 4.36 6.73 -17.19
N LEU A 388 4.50 5.42 -17.03
CA LEU A 388 5.21 4.82 -15.90
C LEU A 388 6.65 5.36 -15.83
N VAL A 389 7.36 5.39 -16.97
CA VAL A 389 8.71 5.98 -17.04
C VAL A 389 8.70 7.46 -16.65
N VAL A 390 7.74 8.25 -17.12
CA VAL A 390 7.60 9.67 -16.71
C VAL A 390 7.42 9.78 -15.20
N ILE A 391 6.54 9.00 -14.59
CA ILE A 391 6.31 9.02 -13.13
C ILE A 391 7.61 8.69 -12.36
N TYR A 392 8.38 7.70 -12.82
CA TYR A 392 9.68 7.36 -12.24
C TYR A 392 10.70 8.49 -12.35
N ILE A 393 10.79 9.12 -13.52
CA ILE A 393 11.69 10.27 -13.72
C ILE A 393 11.26 11.43 -12.83
N SER A 394 9.97 11.75 -12.78
CA SER A 394 9.46 12.84 -11.94
C SER A 394 9.71 12.58 -10.46
N PHE A 395 9.56 11.34 -9.99
CA PHE A 395 9.93 10.97 -8.64
C PHE A 395 11.44 11.08 -8.38
N ALA A 396 12.28 10.66 -9.33
CA ALA A 396 13.73 10.80 -9.19
C ALA A 396 14.15 12.28 -9.16
N VAL A 397 13.58 13.13 -10.03
CA VAL A 397 13.80 14.58 -10.02
C VAL A 397 13.33 15.18 -8.69
N PHE A 398 12.17 14.75 -8.20
CA PHE A 398 11.65 15.17 -6.91
C PHE A 398 12.61 14.82 -5.75
N LEU A 399 13.11 13.58 -5.74
CA LEU A 399 14.08 13.11 -4.76
C LEU A 399 15.39 13.92 -4.82
N VAL A 400 15.93 14.15 -6.02
CA VAL A 400 17.13 14.97 -6.23
C VAL A 400 16.92 16.39 -5.71
N ILE A 401 15.77 17.00 -5.99
CA ILE A 401 15.48 18.36 -5.51
C ILE A 401 15.34 18.38 -3.98
N ILE A 402 14.68 17.41 -3.36
CA ILE A 402 14.58 17.35 -1.90
C ILE A 402 15.96 17.20 -1.26
N VAL A 403 16.80 16.30 -1.77
CA VAL A 403 18.18 16.13 -1.27
C VAL A 403 18.97 17.43 -1.46
N ALA A 404 18.88 18.06 -2.64
CA ALA A 404 19.55 19.34 -2.89
C ALA A 404 19.05 20.45 -1.95
N VAL A 405 17.76 20.48 -1.65
CA VAL A 405 17.18 21.42 -0.69
C VAL A 405 17.72 21.16 0.73
N GLN A 406 17.81 19.90 1.15
CA GLN A 406 18.34 19.55 2.47
C GLN A 406 19.83 19.82 2.63
N GLU A 407 20.63 19.63 1.57
CA GLU A 407 22.09 19.80 1.63
C GLU A 407 22.55 21.24 1.35
N VAL A 408 21.81 21.99 0.52
CA VAL A 408 22.21 23.35 0.13
C VAL A 408 21.40 24.42 0.85
N LEU A 409 20.08 24.25 0.91
CA LEU A 409 19.17 25.32 1.33
C LEU A 409 18.88 25.30 2.84
N VAL A 410 18.75 24.13 3.47
CA VAL A 410 18.51 24.04 4.93
C VAL A 410 19.74 24.48 5.75
N PRO A 411 20.99 24.11 5.40
CA PRO A 411 22.15 24.55 6.16
C PRO A 411 22.40 26.05 6.03
N SER A 412 22.06 26.65 4.89
CA SER A 412 22.17 28.09 4.64
C SER A 412 21.10 28.94 5.32
N LEU A 413 20.12 28.33 6.00
CA LEU A 413 19.21 29.06 6.88
C LEU A 413 20.04 29.76 7.99
N PRO A 414 19.88 31.08 8.21
CA PRO A 414 20.61 31.81 9.26
C PRO A 414 20.42 31.15 10.63
N THR A 415 21.51 30.96 11.36
CA THR A 415 21.49 30.43 12.74
C THR A 415 21.26 31.54 13.77
N ASP A 416 21.72 32.75 13.47
CA ASP A 416 21.73 33.88 14.41
C ASP A 416 20.98 35.05 13.79
N VAL A 417 19.69 35.17 14.09
CA VAL A 417 18.97 36.43 13.84
C VAL A 417 19.20 37.32 15.07
N PRO A 418 19.89 38.47 14.95
CA PRO A 418 20.18 39.33 16.08
C PRO A 418 18.89 39.74 16.81
N VAL A 419 18.69 39.19 18.00
CA VAL A 419 17.59 39.59 18.87
C VAL A 419 18.00 40.89 19.56
N PRO A 420 17.23 41.99 19.45
CA PRO A 420 17.55 43.22 20.15
C PRO A 420 17.62 42.96 21.66
N SER A 421 18.62 43.56 22.30
CA SER A 421 18.95 43.29 23.70
C SER A 421 17.74 43.54 24.62
N ALA A 422 17.71 42.89 25.79
CA ALA A 422 16.62 43.04 26.74
C ALA A 422 16.37 44.50 27.14
N ASP A 423 17.40 45.35 27.09
CA ASP A 423 17.29 46.78 27.37
C ASP A 423 16.73 47.59 26.19
N ASP A 424 17.04 47.20 24.95
CA ASP A 424 16.49 47.83 23.74
C ASP A 424 15.01 47.49 23.53
N THR A 425 14.62 46.26 23.85
CA THR A 425 13.22 45.79 23.78
C THR A 425 12.36 46.35 24.92
N ARG A 426 12.90 46.48 26.14
CA ARG A 426 12.25 47.18 27.27
C ARG A 426 11.98 48.66 26.94
N ARG A 427 12.89 49.34 26.25
CA ARG A 427 12.72 50.74 25.79
C ARG A 427 11.61 50.92 24.77
N LEU A 428 11.35 49.89 23.96
CA LEU A 428 10.32 49.88 22.93
C LEU A 428 8.99 49.29 23.40
N GLY A 429 8.91 48.81 24.65
CA GLY A 429 7.71 48.19 25.21
C GLY A 429 7.33 46.86 24.55
N VAL A 430 8.28 46.19 23.89
CA VAL A 430 8.05 44.92 23.19
C VAL A 430 8.74 43.79 23.94
N ASN A 431 8.12 42.60 23.97
CA ASN A 431 8.65 41.47 24.71
C ASN A 431 9.79 40.79 23.91
N ALA A 432 11.02 40.84 24.43
CA ALA A 432 12.20 40.21 23.82
C ALA A 432 11.98 38.70 23.56
N GLY A 433 11.28 38.01 24.46
CA GLY A 433 10.98 36.59 24.33
C GLY A 433 10.01 36.26 23.19
N GLN A 434 9.32 37.26 22.63
CA GLN A 434 8.49 37.08 21.43
C GLN A 434 9.36 37.19 20.16
N PHE A 435 10.36 38.07 20.15
CA PHE A 435 11.35 38.19 19.06
C PHE A 435 12.32 37.00 19.00
N ALA A 436 12.76 36.46 20.15
CA ALA A 436 13.64 35.28 20.18
C ALA A 436 13.00 34.04 19.53
N ARG A 437 11.69 33.84 19.70
CA ARG A 437 10.95 32.76 19.01
C ARG A 437 10.77 33.00 17.51
N PHE A 438 10.97 34.24 17.05
CA PHE A 438 10.99 34.58 15.62
C PHE A 438 12.40 34.52 15.01
N ALA A 439 13.43 34.33 15.83
CA ALA A 439 14.83 34.25 15.42
C ALA A 439 15.33 32.80 15.27
N GLU A 440 14.71 31.86 16.00
CA GLU A 440 15.12 30.47 16.07
C GLU A 440 14.50 29.63 14.93
N VAL A 441 15.31 29.24 13.95
CA VAL A 441 14.89 28.37 12.84
C VAL A 441 15.24 26.92 13.17
N ASP A 442 14.22 26.09 13.42
CA ASP A 442 14.38 24.66 13.72
C ASP A 442 14.73 23.86 12.46
N LYS A 443 16.03 23.81 12.11
CA LYS A 443 16.53 23.12 10.91
C LYS A 443 16.16 21.63 10.90
N ALA A 444 16.21 20.97 12.07
CA ALA A 444 15.86 19.56 12.22
C ALA A 444 14.39 19.28 11.89
N ALA A 445 13.47 20.18 12.30
CA ALA A 445 12.06 20.03 11.96
C ALA A 445 11.80 20.11 10.45
N TYR A 446 12.51 20.98 9.72
CA TYR A 446 12.38 21.03 8.26
C TYR A 446 12.91 19.76 7.61
N THR A 447 14.11 19.28 7.96
CA THR A 447 14.69 18.07 7.36
C THR A 447 13.79 16.85 7.56
N LEU A 448 13.22 16.68 8.75
CA LEU A 448 12.29 15.60 9.07
C LEU A 448 11.01 15.67 8.21
N VAL A 449 10.43 16.86 8.04
CA VAL A 449 9.23 17.03 7.19
C VAL A 449 9.53 16.71 5.72
N PHE A 450 10.68 17.16 5.20
CA PHE A 450 11.10 16.85 3.83
C PHE A 450 11.36 15.35 3.63
N PHE A 451 11.99 14.70 4.61
CA PHE A 451 12.20 13.26 4.63
C PHE A 451 10.87 12.50 4.57
N HIS A 452 9.93 12.80 5.48
CA HIS A 452 8.62 12.17 5.48
C HIS A 452 7.83 12.41 4.19
N THR A 453 7.92 13.61 3.63
CA THR A 453 7.29 13.94 2.35
C THR A 453 7.81 13.03 1.25
N ALA A 454 9.12 12.80 1.19
CA ALA A 454 9.71 11.92 0.20
C ALA A 454 9.28 10.47 0.34
N LEU A 455 9.19 9.96 1.57
CA LEU A 455 8.69 8.60 1.82
C LEU A 455 7.22 8.44 1.45
N ILE A 456 6.38 9.38 1.89
CA ILE A 456 4.94 9.40 1.59
C ILE A 456 4.75 9.44 0.07
N GLN A 457 5.47 10.31 -0.62
CA GLN A 457 5.38 10.44 -2.07
C GLN A 457 5.88 9.19 -2.78
N ALA A 458 6.97 8.56 -2.32
CA ALA A 458 7.48 7.31 -2.88
C ALA A 458 6.43 6.19 -2.85
N VAL A 459 5.74 6.03 -1.71
CA VAL A 459 4.69 5.02 -1.55
C VAL A 459 3.50 5.33 -2.45
N LEU A 460 2.98 6.55 -2.37
CA LEU A 460 1.75 6.93 -3.06
C LEU A 460 1.93 7.03 -4.58
N SER A 461 3.02 7.63 -5.05
CA SER A 461 3.37 7.66 -6.47
C SER A 461 3.64 6.25 -7.01
N GLY A 462 4.21 5.36 -6.21
CA GLY A 462 4.37 3.96 -6.59
C GLY A 462 3.03 3.25 -6.79
N PHE A 463 2.07 3.43 -5.88
CA PHE A 463 0.72 2.86 -6.05
C PHE A 463 0.01 3.41 -7.28
N VAL A 464 0.07 4.73 -7.49
CA VAL A 464 -0.48 5.38 -8.69
C VAL A 464 0.19 4.86 -9.97
N ALA A 465 1.52 4.67 -9.96
CA ALA A 465 2.27 4.17 -11.10
C ALA A 465 1.79 2.78 -11.54
N GLY A 466 1.53 1.86 -10.61
CA GLY A 466 0.99 0.53 -10.99
C GLY A 466 -0.49 0.55 -11.36
N GLN A 467 -1.28 1.45 -10.77
CA GLN A 467 -2.67 1.61 -11.15
C GLN A 467 -2.80 2.15 -12.58
N LEU A 468 -1.99 3.14 -12.97
CA LEU A 468 -1.90 3.64 -14.35
C LEU A 468 -1.23 2.61 -15.28
N GLY A 469 -0.09 2.05 -14.87
CA GLY A 469 0.72 1.13 -15.67
C GLY A 469 0.03 -0.20 -15.99
N GLU A 470 -0.62 -0.79 -14.99
CA GLU A 470 -1.18 -2.14 -15.08
C GLU A 470 -2.69 -2.22 -14.88
N GLY A 471 -3.35 -1.19 -14.37
CA GLY A 471 -4.81 -1.13 -14.22
C GLY A 471 -5.33 -1.73 -12.91
N SER A 472 -4.48 -1.90 -11.89
CA SER A 472 -4.94 -2.26 -10.54
C SER A 472 -4.03 -1.71 -9.45
N LEU A 473 -4.61 -1.40 -8.29
CA LEU A 473 -3.85 -0.93 -7.14
C LEU A 473 -2.84 -1.97 -6.62
N LYS A 474 -3.19 -3.27 -6.71
CA LYS A 474 -2.32 -4.38 -6.28
C LYS A 474 -1.03 -4.45 -7.09
N ASP A 475 -1.11 -4.11 -8.37
CA ASP A 475 0.07 -4.02 -9.24
C ASP A 475 1.03 -2.88 -8.79
N GLY A 476 0.51 -1.84 -8.14
CA GLY A 476 1.27 -0.72 -7.57
C GLY A 476 2.23 -1.08 -6.43
N ALA A 477 2.03 -2.21 -5.75
CA ALA A 477 2.89 -2.62 -4.63
C ALA A 477 4.38 -2.75 -5.02
N LYS A 478 4.68 -3.25 -6.23
CA LYS A 478 6.07 -3.37 -6.70
C LYS A 478 6.71 -2.01 -6.95
N HIS A 479 5.93 -1.06 -7.47
CA HIS A 479 6.40 0.28 -7.75
C HIS A 479 6.61 1.06 -6.46
N ALA A 480 5.67 0.96 -5.51
CA ALA A 480 5.83 1.51 -4.17
C ALA A 480 7.06 0.94 -3.45
N THR A 481 7.30 -0.37 -3.55
CA THR A 481 8.50 -1.00 -2.96
C THR A 481 9.79 -0.46 -3.58
N VAL A 482 9.85 -0.37 -4.91
CA VAL A 482 11.05 0.13 -5.62
C VAL A 482 11.29 1.61 -5.30
N MET A 483 10.27 2.46 -5.39
CA MET A 483 10.40 3.88 -5.13
C MET A 483 10.75 4.17 -3.67
N LEU A 484 10.10 3.49 -2.72
CA LEU A 484 10.41 3.63 -1.29
C LEU A 484 11.82 3.14 -0.99
N GLY A 485 12.24 2.01 -1.56
CA GLY A 485 13.60 1.50 -1.41
C GLY A 485 14.65 2.46 -1.96
N VAL A 486 14.40 3.06 -3.12
CA VAL A 486 15.29 4.09 -3.71
C VAL A 486 15.34 5.34 -2.85
N ALA A 487 14.20 5.85 -2.36
CA ALA A 487 14.19 6.99 -1.45
C ALA A 487 14.98 6.66 -0.17
N TYR A 488 14.66 5.55 0.49
CA TYR A 488 15.32 5.15 1.73
C TYR A 488 16.84 5.03 1.57
N VAL A 489 17.32 4.36 0.51
CA VAL A 489 18.76 4.27 0.22
C VAL A 489 19.36 5.64 -0.11
N ALA A 490 18.66 6.50 -0.84
CA ALA A 490 19.15 7.85 -1.15
C ALA A 490 19.34 8.69 0.13
N PHE A 491 18.36 8.71 1.05
CA PHE A 491 18.51 9.42 2.33
C PHE A 491 19.57 8.80 3.22
N LEU A 492 19.73 7.47 3.21
CA LEU A 492 20.79 6.81 3.96
C LEU A 492 22.20 7.20 3.48
N LEU A 493 22.37 7.44 2.17
CA LEU A 493 23.67 7.70 1.57
C LEU A 493 24.00 9.18 1.37
N LEU A 494 22.97 10.04 1.24
CA LEU A 494 23.14 11.42 0.78
C LEU A 494 22.73 12.48 1.81
N SER A 495 22.03 12.12 2.88
CA SER A 495 21.63 13.10 3.90
C SER A 495 22.64 13.16 5.03
N SER A 496 23.18 14.35 5.26
CA SER A 496 24.03 14.65 6.41
C SER A 496 23.21 15.04 7.64
N PRO A 497 23.67 14.68 8.87
CA PRO A 497 23.08 15.19 10.10
C PRO A 497 23.28 16.71 10.18
N VAL A 498 22.21 17.45 10.50
CA VAL A 498 22.21 18.90 10.67
C VAL A 498 21.73 19.29 12.06
N GLY A 499 22.28 20.38 12.59
CA GLY A 499 21.85 20.92 13.87
C GLY A 499 22.05 22.43 13.99
N THR A 500 21.52 22.99 15.06
CA THR A 500 21.77 24.37 15.51
C THR A 500 21.99 24.39 17.01
N VAL A 501 22.89 25.24 17.47
CA VAL A 501 23.13 25.50 18.90
C VAL A 501 23.05 27.00 19.10
N THR A 502 22.39 27.44 20.16
CA THR A 502 22.36 28.84 20.60
C THR A 502 22.89 28.90 22.03
N PHE A 503 23.93 29.71 22.22
CA PHE A 503 24.67 29.84 23.45
C PHE A 503 24.97 31.30 23.74
N THR A 504 24.23 31.90 24.67
CA THR A 504 24.34 33.31 24.99
C THR A 504 25.21 33.61 26.21
N GLU A 505 25.67 34.87 26.28
CA GLU A 505 26.44 35.38 27.40
C GLU A 505 25.69 35.23 28.73
N GLN A 506 26.38 34.71 29.73
CA GLN A 506 25.75 34.37 31.00
C GLN A 506 26.72 34.51 32.18
N THR A 507 26.15 34.50 33.39
CA THR A 507 26.91 34.38 34.63
C THR A 507 26.67 32.97 35.19
N MET A 508 27.72 32.18 35.37
CA MET A 508 27.60 30.83 35.93
C MET A 508 27.16 30.88 37.39
N ASP A 509 26.32 29.92 37.75
CA ASP A 509 25.94 29.58 39.11
C ASP A 509 26.47 28.18 39.45
N GLY A 510 27.55 28.15 40.25
CA GLY A 510 28.37 26.96 40.48
C GLY A 510 29.31 26.65 39.32
N ASP A 511 29.47 25.36 39.00
CA ASP A 511 30.39 24.84 37.98
C ASP A 511 29.66 24.39 36.70
N ALA A 512 28.56 25.05 36.32
CA ALA A 512 27.79 24.66 35.13
C ALA A 512 27.34 25.86 34.29
N VAL A 513 27.24 25.62 32.99
CA VAL A 513 26.69 26.54 32.00
C VAL A 513 25.36 26.04 31.47
N VAL A 514 24.54 26.97 30.99
CA VAL A 514 23.25 26.67 30.35
C VAL A 514 23.35 27.03 28.87
N VAL A 515 23.06 26.06 28.01
CA VAL A 515 22.90 26.27 26.56
C VAL A 515 21.43 26.56 26.31
N ASP A 516 21.13 27.74 25.77
CA ASP A 516 19.75 28.26 25.64
C ASP A 516 18.87 27.32 24.82
N SER A 517 19.40 26.89 23.67
CA SER A 517 18.73 25.88 22.85
C SER A 517 19.67 25.10 21.95
N VAL A 518 19.27 23.87 21.64
CA VAL A 518 19.94 23.01 20.68
C VAL A 518 18.89 22.24 19.89
N SER A 519 19.01 22.23 18.56
CA SER A 519 18.16 21.46 17.66
C SER A 519 19.03 20.49 16.88
N LEU A 520 18.75 19.18 16.99
CA LEU A 520 19.54 18.11 16.38
C LEU A 520 18.66 17.29 15.44
N SER A 521 19.13 16.98 14.22
CA SER A 521 18.41 16.09 13.30
C SER A 521 18.52 14.61 13.69
N GLU A 522 19.55 14.24 14.43
CA GLU A 522 19.82 12.90 14.96
C GLU A 522 20.17 13.02 16.46
N GLY A 523 20.34 11.91 17.17
CA GLY A 523 20.77 11.94 18.58
C GLY A 523 22.18 12.51 18.74
N GLY A 524 22.51 13.05 19.91
CA GLY A 524 23.83 13.61 20.12
C GLY A 524 24.06 14.35 21.44
N TYR A 525 25.11 15.17 21.46
CA TYR A 525 25.60 15.87 22.67
C TYR A 525 25.93 17.32 22.37
N VAL A 526 25.89 18.16 23.41
CA VAL A 526 26.49 19.49 23.38
C VAL A 526 27.78 19.47 24.18
N VAL A 527 28.88 19.79 23.52
CA VAL A 527 30.22 19.77 24.07
C VAL A 527 30.72 21.20 24.21
N VAL A 528 31.12 21.58 25.41
CA VAL A 528 31.65 22.91 25.71
C VAL A 528 33.18 22.86 25.63
N ARG A 529 33.74 23.81 24.88
CA ARG A 529 35.19 23.94 24.63
C ARG A 529 35.71 25.30 25.05
N GLN A 530 36.97 25.35 25.47
CA GLN A 530 37.64 26.59 25.89
C GLN A 530 38.55 27.18 24.81
N GLN A 531 38.76 28.51 24.87
CA GLN A 531 39.75 29.30 24.11
C GLN A 531 39.58 29.39 22.58
N THR A 532 39.34 28.28 21.88
CA THR A 532 39.20 28.24 20.43
C THR A 532 38.19 27.18 19.98
N GLN A 533 37.76 27.25 18.72
CA GLN A 533 36.79 26.30 18.12
C GLN A 533 37.29 24.83 18.08
N ASP A 534 38.61 24.63 18.19
CA ASP A 534 39.28 23.33 18.30
C ASP A 534 39.94 23.13 19.68
N GLY A 535 39.59 23.95 20.65
CA GLY A 535 40.16 23.93 21.99
C GLY A 535 39.78 22.68 22.79
N THR A 536 40.34 22.56 23.99
CA THR A 536 40.11 21.43 24.89
C THR A 536 38.64 21.36 25.30
N VAL A 537 38.09 20.15 25.35
CA VAL A 537 36.76 19.88 25.90
C VAL A 537 36.82 20.14 27.41
N VAL A 538 35.91 20.97 27.91
CA VAL A 538 35.80 21.35 29.33
C VAL A 538 34.49 20.88 29.96
N GLY A 539 33.60 20.27 29.18
CA GLY A 539 32.36 19.65 29.66
C GLY A 539 31.50 19.17 28.51
N HIS A 540 30.55 18.28 28.80
CA HIS A 540 29.57 17.80 27.82
C HIS A 540 28.20 17.57 28.46
N SER A 541 27.14 17.64 27.65
CA SER A 541 25.79 17.29 28.09
C SER A 541 25.62 15.78 28.23
N GLN A 542 24.51 15.37 28.85
CA GLN A 542 23.96 14.03 28.64
C GLN A 542 23.47 13.87 27.19
N TYR A 543 23.20 12.63 26.79
CA TYR A 543 22.62 12.34 25.48
C TYR A 543 21.30 13.10 25.28
N LEU A 544 21.19 13.74 24.12
CA LEU A 544 20.03 14.49 23.67
C LEU A 544 19.44 13.78 22.45
N GLU A 545 18.13 13.53 22.48
CA GLU A 545 17.42 12.96 21.34
C GLU A 545 17.38 13.91 20.14
N ALA A 546 17.08 13.39 18.96
CA ALA A 546 16.75 14.22 17.80
C ALA A 546 15.55 15.14 18.10
N GLY A 547 15.71 16.44 17.85
CA GLY A 547 14.70 17.46 18.14
C GLY A 547 15.30 18.70 18.81
N THR A 548 14.41 19.59 19.26
CA THR A 548 14.79 20.86 19.89
C THR A 548 14.70 20.75 21.41
N HIS A 549 15.83 20.97 22.08
CA HIS A 549 15.99 21.03 23.53
C HIS A 549 16.31 22.46 23.97
N ARG A 550 15.88 22.83 25.17
CA ARG A 550 16.11 24.17 25.75
C ARG A 550 16.68 24.05 27.15
N ASP A 551 17.41 25.08 27.56
CA ASP A 551 17.99 25.19 28.90
C ASP A 551 18.87 23.97 29.26
N VAL A 552 19.71 23.51 28.31
CA VAL A 552 20.56 22.34 28.49
C VAL A 552 21.72 22.69 29.41
N ARG A 553 21.72 22.12 30.62
CA ARG A 553 22.77 22.33 31.60
C ARG A 553 23.97 21.42 31.31
N VAL A 554 25.15 22.01 31.19
CA VAL A 554 26.43 21.31 31.01
C VAL A 554 27.33 21.63 32.21
N GLU A 555 27.72 20.58 32.94
CA GLU A 555 28.72 20.71 34.02
C GLU A 555 30.12 20.84 33.41
N LEU A 556 30.93 21.74 33.98
CA LEU A 556 32.29 21.98 33.55
C LEU A 556 33.27 21.24 34.47
N ASP A 557 34.16 20.48 33.86
CA ASP A 557 35.21 19.74 34.55
C ASP A 557 36.30 20.67 35.10
N ASP A 558 36.60 21.75 34.38
CA ASP A 558 37.63 22.73 34.73
C ASP A 558 37.17 24.16 34.40
N THR A 559 37.52 25.11 35.27
CA THR A 559 37.30 26.55 35.04
C THR A 559 38.60 27.34 35.23
N TYR A 560 38.92 28.25 34.32
CA TYR A 560 40.27 28.83 34.22
C TYR A 560 40.35 30.35 34.49
N ALA A 561 39.24 31.08 34.48
CA ALA A 561 39.20 32.52 34.72
C ALA A 561 37.84 32.98 35.25
N ASP A 562 37.75 34.22 35.73
CA ASP A 562 36.47 34.85 36.13
C ASP A 562 35.66 35.32 34.91
N GLU A 563 36.33 35.53 33.78
CA GLU A 563 35.76 35.80 32.46
C GLU A 563 36.35 34.77 31.48
N MET A 564 35.50 33.92 30.90
CA MET A 564 35.89 32.81 30.02
C MET A 564 35.15 32.91 28.70
N GLU A 565 35.85 32.71 27.58
CA GLU A 565 35.23 32.56 26.26
C GLU A 565 35.05 31.05 25.99
N LEU A 566 33.78 30.63 25.95
CA LEU A 566 33.40 29.24 25.78
C LEU A 566 32.66 29.04 24.46
N PHE A 567 32.87 27.89 23.84
CA PHE A 567 32.24 27.48 22.59
C PHE A 567 31.38 26.24 22.83
N ALA A 568 30.10 26.30 22.47
CA ALA A 568 29.20 25.15 22.52
C ALA A 568 29.13 24.52 21.11
N VAL A 569 29.51 23.24 21.00
CA VAL A 569 29.53 22.48 19.74
C VAL A 569 28.60 21.28 19.84
N ALA A 570 27.72 21.09 18.87
CA ALA A 570 26.90 19.88 18.79
C ALA A 570 27.68 18.71 18.17
N TYR A 571 27.57 17.54 18.77
CA TYR A 571 28.13 16.26 18.32
C TYR A 571 27.03 15.26 18.03
N VAL A 572 27.17 14.47 16.96
CA VAL A 572 26.28 13.36 16.64
C VAL A 572 26.83 12.08 17.26
N ASP A 573 25.96 11.33 17.93
CA ASP A 573 26.26 9.98 18.41
C ASP A 573 26.48 9.07 17.19
N SER A 574 27.75 8.76 16.91
CA SER A 574 28.16 8.16 15.62
C SER A 574 28.11 6.64 15.62
N ASP A 575 28.22 6.02 16.79
CA ASP A 575 28.19 4.57 16.99
C ASP A 575 26.86 4.08 17.60
N GLY A 576 26.04 4.99 18.11
CA GLY A 576 24.69 4.73 18.62
C GLY A 576 24.70 4.09 20.01
N ASP A 577 25.75 4.33 20.79
CA ASP A 577 25.91 3.74 22.13
C ASP A 577 25.36 4.64 23.26
N ALA A 578 24.92 5.86 22.92
CA ALA A 578 24.44 6.88 23.84
C ALA A 578 25.45 7.27 24.96
N ALA A 579 26.74 7.04 24.72
CA ALA A 579 27.85 7.62 25.47
C ALA A 579 28.64 8.62 24.60
N PHE A 580 29.14 9.70 25.21
CA PHE A 580 29.93 10.68 24.47
C PHE A 580 31.37 10.19 24.31
N ASP A 581 31.80 10.03 23.05
CA ASP A 581 33.15 9.61 22.70
C ASP A 581 33.98 10.77 22.14
N GLY A 582 34.86 11.31 22.98
CA GLY A 582 35.66 12.49 22.66
C GLY A 582 36.76 12.28 21.61
N PRO A 583 37.42 13.36 21.15
CA PRO A 583 38.49 13.31 20.15
C PRO A 583 39.73 12.56 20.69
N GLY A 584 39.78 11.25 20.49
CA GLY A 584 40.79 10.35 21.07
C GLY A 584 40.26 8.96 21.41
N ALA A 585 38.93 8.78 21.42
CA ALA A 585 38.29 7.48 21.51
C ALA A 585 38.56 6.60 20.26
N THR A 586 38.26 5.31 20.36
CA THR A 586 38.43 4.34 19.27
C THR A 586 37.50 4.64 18.09
N GLU A 587 36.26 5.06 18.41
CA GLU A 587 35.23 5.48 17.48
C GLU A 587 34.68 6.83 17.95
N PRO A 588 35.40 7.95 17.70
CA PRO A 588 35.03 9.24 18.25
C PRO A 588 33.76 9.79 17.59
N ASP A 589 32.92 10.42 18.40
CA ASP A 589 31.75 11.14 17.92
C ASP A 589 32.15 12.30 17.01
N SER A 590 31.39 12.45 15.93
CA SER A 590 31.63 13.50 14.95
C SER A 590 30.83 14.77 15.29
N PRO A 591 31.40 15.97 15.10
CA PRO A 591 30.64 17.20 15.24
C PRO A 591 29.60 17.32 14.13
N TYR A 592 28.43 17.90 14.43
CA TYR A 592 27.45 18.27 13.42
C TYR A 592 28.07 19.26 12.42
N ALA A 593 27.95 18.95 11.13
CA ALA A 593 28.49 19.79 10.07
C ALA A 593 27.45 20.81 9.59
N GLY A 594 27.83 22.09 9.54
CA GLY A 594 27.16 23.12 8.74
C GLY A 594 27.87 23.31 7.39
N ALA A 595 27.26 24.09 6.49
CA ALA A 595 27.69 24.25 5.09
C ALA A 595 29.17 24.65 4.90
N ASP A 596 29.80 25.31 5.87
CA ASP A 596 31.23 25.68 5.84
C ASP A 596 31.91 25.72 7.24
N SER A 597 31.22 25.30 8.31
CA SER A 597 31.75 25.26 9.68
C SER A 597 30.93 24.32 10.57
N ARG A 598 31.52 23.81 11.66
CA ARG A 598 30.81 23.04 12.69
C ARG A 598 29.60 23.84 13.21
N VAL A 599 28.55 23.14 13.67
CA VAL A 599 27.46 23.76 14.43
C VAL A 599 28.02 24.23 15.77
N ILE A 600 28.34 25.51 15.85
CA ILE A 600 29.03 26.13 16.98
C ILE A 600 28.44 27.50 17.27
N ASP A 601 28.28 27.80 18.56
CA ASP A 601 28.02 29.16 19.03
C ASP A 601 28.96 29.49 20.19
N ARG A 602 29.18 30.78 20.45
CA ARG A 602 30.14 31.27 21.46
C ARG A 602 29.47 32.21 22.44
N ALA A 603 29.87 32.08 23.70
CA ALA A 603 29.46 32.99 24.75
C ALA A 603 30.63 33.40 25.63
N THR A 604 30.61 34.66 26.04
CA THR A 604 31.40 35.14 27.18
C THR A 604 30.69 34.74 28.46
N VAL A 605 31.36 34.00 29.33
CA VAL A 605 30.80 33.49 30.56
C VAL A 605 31.55 34.04 31.77
N TYR A 606 30.80 34.61 32.70
CA TYR A 606 31.34 35.22 33.92
C TYR A 606 31.11 34.32 35.13
N ARG A 607 32.11 34.16 36.00
CA ARG A 607 31.92 33.46 37.27
C ARG A 607 31.19 34.38 38.25
N GLY A 608 30.07 33.94 38.81
CA GLY A 608 29.39 34.67 39.87
C GLY A 608 30.30 34.82 41.09
N SER A 609 30.74 36.03 41.39
CA SER A 609 31.46 36.29 42.63
C SER A 609 30.51 36.05 43.81
N ASP A 610 30.89 35.22 44.77
CA ASP A 610 30.14 34.90 46.00
C ASP A 610 30.05 36.09 46.98
N THR A 611 30.16 37.32 46.46
CA THR A 611 30.03 38.56 47.22
C THR A 611 28.58 39.02 47.14
N ALA A 612 27.72 38.38 47.93
CA ALA A 612 26.52 39.03 48.43
C ALA A 612 26.94 40.22 49.33
N VAL A 613 27.42 41.31 48.72
CA VAL A 613 27.46 42.60 49.38
C VAL A 613 26.02 43.07 49.44
N SER A 614 25.40 42.85 50.59
CA SER A 614 24.15 43.49 50.96
C SER A 614 24.37 45.02 50.92
N ILE A 615 24.12 45.65 49.77
CA ILE A 615 23.97 47.10 49.68
C ILE A 615 22.63 47.42 50.34
N ARG A 616 22.70 47.67 51.65
CA ARG A 616 21.62 48.25 52.42
C ARG A 616 21.45 49.69 51.93
N SER A 617 20.48 49.95 51.05
CA SER A 617 20.09 51.31 50.64
C SER A 617 19.73 52.15 51.88
N PRO A 618 20.32 53.34 52.06
CA PRO A 618 19.87 54.28 53.09
C PRO A 618 18.73 55.14 52.53
N GLY A 619 17.58 55.11 53.20
CA GLY A 619 16.59 56.19 53.14
C GLY A 619 15.33 55.93 52.33
N ALA A 620 14.29 55.43 53.01
CA ALA A 620 12.93 55.89 52.77
C ALA A 620 12.24 55.99 54.14
N SER A 621 11.99 57.23 54.53
CA SER A 621 11.33 57.68 55.76
C SER A 621 9.93 57.09 55.93
N SER A 622 9.59 56.81 57.19
CA SER A 622 8.30 56.37 57.71
C SER A 622 7.09 57.14 57.17
N PRO A 623 5.91 56.48 57.05
CA PRO A 623 4.63 57.14 57.25
C PRO A 623 4.16 56.98 58.71
N LEU A 624 3.66 58.08 59.27
CA LEU A 624 3.00 58.18 60.58
C LEU A 624 1.77 57.24 60.70
N PRO A 625 1.39 56.81 61.92
CA PRO A 625 0.29 55.88 62.14
C PRO A 625 -1.07 56.59 62.10
N GLY A 626 -2.00 56.06 61.30
CA GLY A 626 -3.44 56.39 61.35
C GLY A 626 -4.21 55.42 62.27
N PRO A 627 -5.30 55.86 62.92
CA PRO A 627 -5.81 55.20 64.12
C PRO A 627 -6.71 53.99 63.82
N VAL A 628 -6.69 53.09 64.80
CA VAL A 628 -7.51 51.89 64.95
C VAL A 628 -8.99 52.24 65.09
N LEU A 629 -9.85 51.59 64.30
CA LEU A 629 -11.24 51.34 64.66
C LEU A 629 -11.51 49.84 64.58
N ALA A 630 -11.88 49.29 65.73
CA ALA A 630 -12.33 47.92 65.92
C ALA A 630 -13.85 47.82 65.70
N GLY A 631 -14.31 46.69 65.17
CA GLY A 631 -15.60 46.12 65.57
C GLY A 631 -16.57 45.71 64.45
N ARG A 632 -16.76 44.39 64.36
CA ARG A 632 -17.82 43.58 63.73
C ARG A 632 -17.81 43.34 62.23
#